data_AF-W4QUB7-F1
#
_entry.id   AF-W4QUB7-F1
#
_cell.length_a   1.000
_cell.length_b   1.000
_cell.length_c   1.000
_cell.angle_alpha   90.00
_cell.angle_beta   90.00
_cell.angle_gamma   90.00
#
_symmetry.space_group_name_H-M   'P 1'
#
loop_
_entity.id
_entity.type
_entity.pdbx_description
1 polymer ?
#
loop_
_entity_poly.entity_id
_entity_poly.type
_entity_poly.pdbx_seq_one_letter_code
_entity_poly.pdbx_strand_id
1 'polypeptide(L)'
;MKDGMTLWRERVNAYWNMAIRYLRLIGNSGFLFTLYVLIIIGSYYYSVLLDWLPDTFPAIWLFVAVFAHLLTRSGVRTFVKQADVVFLLPYESKLDSYFQASKRYSLIIQSAVMMLVLVVLSPFYSQYLADEAGSLLLIFAILVVAKIWNIASSWEEQRFQSESERRSHFLLRGLINIIFIYFLFAGELVYFLVVFGIMITLWLVVLSKISKAVLD
;
A
#
# COMPACT_ATOMS: atom_id res chain seq x y z
N MET A 1 3.76 28.02 19.44
CA MET A 1 4.09 26.78 18.72
C MET A 1 3.37 26.78 17.39
N LYS A 2 4.02 26.26 16.33
CA LYS A 2 3.50 26.24 14.96
C LYS A 2 2.23 25.38 14.86
N ASP A 3 1.30 25.76 13.99
CA ASP A 3 0.10 24.98 13.67
C ASP A 3 0.49 23.56 13.18
N GLY A 4 -0.33 22.55 13.47
CA GLY A 4 -0.03 21.15 13.14
C GLY A 4 0.28 20.96 11.65
N MET A 5 -0.48 21.61 10.76
CA MET A 5 -0.24 21.50 9.32
C MET A 5 1.06 22.19 8.89
N THR A 6 1.43 23.31 9.53
CA THR A 6 2.71 23.98 9.23
C THR A 6 3.90 23.11 9.63
N LEU A 7 3.85 22.45 10.78
CA LEU A 7 4.87 21.48 11.20
C LEU A 7 4.96 20.30 10.23
N TRP A 8 3.81 19.75 9.80
CA TRP A 8 3.76 18.66 8.83
C TRP A 8 4.49 19.02 7.53
N ARG A 9 4.17 20.17 6.95
CA ARG A 9 4.79 20.67 5.70
C ARG A 9 6.30 20.82 5.86
N GLU A 10 6.76 21.38 6.98
CA GLU A 10 8.21 21.50 7.25
C GLU A 10 8.91 20.15 7.28
N ARG A 11 8.32 19.15 7.95
CA ARG A 11 8.89 17.80 8.04
C ARG A 11 8.93 17.09 6.69
N VAL A 12 7.85 17.16 5.91
CA VAL A 12 7.78 16.56 4.57
C VAL A 12 8.74 17.23 3.60
N ASN A 13 8.83 18.56 3.61
CA ASN A 13 9.77 19.30 2.77
C ASN A 13 11.22 18.98 3.12
N ALA A 14 11.55 18.92 4.42
CA ALA A 14 12.89 18.52 4.85
C ALA A 14 13.25 17.11 4.36
N TYR A 15 12.31 16.16 4.42
CA TYR A 15 12.51 14.80 3.90
C TYR A 15 12.77 14.80 2.38
N TRP A 16 11.93 15.48 1.59
CA TRP A 16 12.10 15.50 0.14
C TRP A 16 13.35 16.26 -0.32
N ASN A 17 13.70 17.35 0.35
CA ASN A 17 14.95 18.07 0.08
C ASN A 17 16.17 17.15 0.26
N MET A 18 16.15 16.30 1.29
CA MET A 18 17.19 15.30 1.50
C MET A 18 17.11 14.20 0.43
N ALA A 19 15.94 13.63 0.17
CA ALA A 19 15.73 12.57 -0.82
C ALA A 19 16.19 12.99 -2.22
N ILE A 20 15.84 14.19 -2.67
CA ILE A 20 16.22 14.74 -3.97
C ILE A 20 17.75 14.92 -4.07
N ARG A 21 18.41 15.35 -3.00
CA ARG A 21 19.88 15.45 -2.98
C ARG A 21 20.51 14.08 -3.20
N TYR A 22 20.04 13.03 -2.52
CA TYR A 22 20.53 11.67 -2.72
C TYR A 22 20.22 11.14 -4.12
N LEU A 23 19.00 11.36 -4.63
CA LEU A 23 18.64 10.95 -5.99
C LEU A 23 19.53 11.63 -7.03
N ARG A 24 19.89 12.90 -6.85
CA ARG A 24 20.84 13.61 -7.73
C ARG A 24 22.24 13.01 -7.66
N LEU A 25 22.72 12.66 -6.47
CA LEU A 25 24.02 12.00 -6.29
C LEU A 25 24.06 10.65 -7.01
N ILE A 26 23.01 9.84 -6.87
CA ILE A 26 22.88 8.55 -7.58
C ILE A 26 22.75 8.79 -9.09
N GLY A 27 21.97 9.77 -9.51
CA GLY A 27 21.79 10.11 -10.92
C GLY A 27 23.12 10.46 -11.61
N ASN A 28 23.99 11.17 -10.90
CA ASN A 28 25.28 11.62 -11.43
C ASN A 28 26.41 10.59 -11.34
N SER A 29 26.19 9.42 -10.72
CA SER A 29 27.24 8.41 -10.49
C SER A 29 27.44 7.43 -11.65
N GLY A 30 26.81 7.65 -12.80
CA GLY A 30 26.78 6.71 -13.92
C GLY A 30 25.71 5.61 -13.78
N PHE A 31 25.04 5.52 -12.62
CA PHE A 31 23.97 4.55 -12.37
C PHE A 31 22.81 4.61 -13.39
N LEU A 32 22.48 5.80 -13.89
CA LEU A 32 21.43 5.96 -14.90
C LEU A 32 21.73 5.19 -16.19
N PHE A 33 23.00 5.15 -16.61
CA PHE A 33 23.39 4.37 -17.77
C PHE A 33 23.11 2.87 -17.57
N THR A 34 23.49 2.34 -16.40
CA THR A 34 23.18 0.96 -16.02
C THR A 34 21.68 0.69 -16.01
N LEU A 35 20.88 1.64 -15.51
CA LEU A 35 19.42 1.51 -15.50
C LEU A 35 18.82 1.45 -16.91
N TYR A 36 19.32 2.28 -17.85
CA TYR A 36 18.88 2.20 -19.25
C TYR A 36 19.20 0.86 -19.89
N VAL A 37 20.42 0.37 -19.70
CA VAL A 37 20.84 -0.95 -20.20
C VAL A 37 19.96 -2.05 -19.59
N LEU A 38 19.68 -1.99 -18.29
CA LEU A 38 18.81 -2.94 -17.60
C LEU A 38 17.37 -2.91 -18.15
N ILE A 39 16.82 -1.73 -18.45
CA ILE A 39 15.49 -1.60 -19.04
C ILE A 39 15.46 -2.20 -20.44
N ILE A 40 16.45 -1.92 -21.30
CA ILE A 40 16.49 -2.42 -22.67
C ILE A 40 16.62 -3.95 -22.68
N ILE A 41 17.63 -4.47 -21.98
CA ILE A 41 17.87 -5.91 -21.89
C ILE A 41 16.70 -6.59 -21.17
N GLY A 42 16.27 -6.04 -20.04
CA GLY A 42 15.16 -6.57 -19.26
C GLY A 42 13.86 -6.63 -20.05
N SER A 43 13.54 -5.61 -20.85
CA SER A 43 12.33 -5.61 -21.69
C SER A 43 12.38 -6.71 -22.76
N TYR A 44 13.52 -6.91 -23.42
CA TYR A 44 13.68 -7.99 -24.39
C TYR A 44 13.52 -9.38 -23.74
N TYR A 45 14.24 -9.63 -22.64
CA TYR A 45 14.15 -10.93 -21.96
C TYR A 45 12.82 -11.14 -21.24
N TYR A 46 12.09 -10.08 -20.87
CA TYR A 46 10.73 -10.19 -20.35
C TYR A 46 9.81 -10.79 -21.41
N SER A 47 9.85 -10.31 -22.66
CA SER A 47 9.04 -10.87 -23.74
C SER A 47 9.41 -12.33 -24.02
N VAL A 48 10.70 -12.66 -24.06
CA VAL A 48 11.16 -14.04 -24.24
C VAL A 48 10.68 -14.94 -23.09
N LEU A 49 10.69 -14.45 -21.84
CA LEU A 49 10.16 -15.18 -20.70
C LEU A 49 8.67 -15.50 -20.88
N LEU A 50 7.89 -14.50 -21.30
CA LEU A 50 6.46 -14.63 -21.56
C LEU A 50 6.14 -15.65 -22.66
N ASP A 51 6.95 -15.67 -23.73
CA ASP A 51 6.80 -16.62 -24.85
C ASP A 51 7.19 -18.05 -24.46
N TRP A 52 8.06 -18.21 -23.45
CA TRP A 52 8.53 -19.52 -22.99
C TRP A 52 7.60 -20.17 -21.96
N LEU A 53 6.75 -19.38 -21.30
CA LEU A 53 5.78 -19.87 -20.32
C LEU A 53 4.62 -20.57 -21.05
N PRO A 54 4.12 -21.70 -20.51
CA PRO A 54 2.95 -22.37 -21.08
C PRO A 54 1.68 -21.55 -20.81
N ASP A 55 0.70 -21.65 -21.70
CA ASP A 55 -0.61 -20.98 -21.55
C ASP A 55 -1.32 -21.32 -20.23
N THR A 56 -1.06 -22.50 -19.67
CA THR A 56 -1.62 -22.96 -18.38
C THR A 56 -0.85 -22.45 -17.16
N PHE A 57 0.08 -21.51 -17.32
CA PHE A 57 0.86 -20.99 -16.20
C PHE A 57 -0.07 -20.28 -15.20
N PRO A 58 0.01 -20.59 -13.89
CA PRO A 58 -0.94 -20.07 -12.91
C PRO A 58 -0.56 -18.63 -12.47
N ALA A 59 -0.68 -17.69 -13.41
CA ALA A 59 -0.29 -16.28 -13.27
C ALA A 59 -0.92 -15.58 -12.06
N ILE A 60 -2.16 -15.96 -11.71
CA ILE A 60 -2.92 -15.38 -10.58
C ILE A 60 -2.07 -15.35 -9.30
N TRP A 61 -1.31 -16.41 -8.99
CA TRP A 61 -0.54 -16.49 -7.75
C TRP A 61 0.60 -15.48 -7.67
N LEU A 62 1.18 -15.08 -8.81
CA LEU A 62 2.18 -14.00 -8.85
C LEU A 62 1.54 -12.68 -8.41
N PHE A 63 0.36 -12.36 -8.95
CA PHE A 63 -0.38 -11.15 -8.61
C PHE A 63 -0.87 -11.18 -7.16
N VAL A 64 -1.34 -12.33 -6.68
CA VAL A 64 -1.70 -12.55 -5.27
C VAL A 64 -0.52 -12.28 -4.36
N ALA A 65 0.64 -12.89 -4.62
CA ALA A 65 1.82 -12.70 -3.78
C ALA A 65 2.25 -11.22 -3.73
N VAL A 66 2.28 -10.55 -4.88
CA VAL A 66 2.74 -9.15 -4.99
C VAL A 66 1.73 -8.18 -4.38
N PHE A 67 0.47 -8.20 -4.84
CA PHE A 67 -0.52 -7.20 -4.43
C PHE A 67 -1.06 -7.47 -3.03
N ALA A 68 -1.19 -8.72 -2.58
CA ALA A 68 -1.57 -8.97 -1.18
C ALA A 68 -0.46 -8.50 -0.22
N HIS A 69 0.82 -8.66 -0.59
CA HIS A 69 1.92 -8.12 0.20
C HIS A 69 1.87 -6.59 0.26
N LEU A 70 1.69 -5.93 -0.89
CA LEU A 70 1.60 -4.47 -0.98
C LEU A 70 0.37 -3.91 -0.24
N LEU A 71 -0.79 -4.58 -0.30
CA LEU A 71 -1.97 -4.20 0.46
C LEU A 71 -1.78 -4.40 1.97
N THR A 72 -1.16 -5.49 2.38
CA THR A 72 -0.98 -5.81 3.80
C THR A 72 0.02 -4.85 4.45
N ARG A 73 1.10 -4.50 3.75
CA ARG A 73 2.07 -3.49 4.19
C ARG A 73 1.53 -2.07 3.98
N SER A 74 0.71 -1.61 4.92
CA SER A 74 -0.03 -0.33 4.83
C SER A 74 0.28 0.68 5.93
N GLY A 75 1.48 0.63 6.53
CA GLY A 75 1.85 1.55 7.60
C GLY A 75 1.78 3.03 7.20
N VAL A 76 1.29 3.87 8.10
CA VAL A 76 1.22 5.33 7.90
C VAL A 76 2.54 5.96 8.30
N ARG A 77 3.15 6.72 7.37
CA ARG A 77 4.35 7.50 7.66
C ARG A 77 3.95 8.81 8.34
N THR A 78 4.09 8.85 9.65
CA THR A 78 3.65 10.00 10.46
C THR A 78 4.58 11.20 10.35
N PHE A 79 5.89 11.02 10.08
CA PHE A 79 6.94 12.05 10.15
C PHE A 79 7.20 12.64 11.54
N VAL A 80 6.59 12.06 12.57
CA VAL A 80 6.89 12.39 13.97
C VAL A 80 8.28 11.87 14.29
N LYS A 81 9.12 12.68 14.93
CA LYS A 81 10.44 12.26 15.40
C LYS A 81 10.32 11.73 16.82
N GLN A 82 11.16 10.76 17.19
CA GLN A 82 11.16 10.18 18.54
C GLN A 82 11.37 11.23 19.64
N ALA A 83 12.21 12.24 19.38
CA ALA A 83 12.44 13.36 20.29
C ALA A 83 11.21 14.26 20.50
N ASP A 84 10.24 14.26 19.57
CA ASP A 84 9.08 15.14 19.62
C ASP A 84 7.92 14.55 20.43
N VAL A 85 7.94 13.24 20.75
CA VAL A 85 6.78 12.54 21.34
C VAL A 85 6.32 13.19 22.65
N VAL A 86 7.25 13.52 23.54
CA VAL A 86 6.93 14.17 24.83
C VAL A 86 6.45 15.61 24.64
N PHE A 87 6.98 16.33 23.65
CA PHE A 87 6.64 17.73 23.39
C PHE A 87 5.32 17.91 22.64
N LEU A 88 4.93 16.92 21.84
CA LEU A 88 3.71 16.95 21.03
C LEU A 88 2.47 16.48 21.80
N LEU A 89 2.64 15.75 22.89
CA LEU A 89 1.55 15.19 23.69
C LEU A 89 0.58 16.28 24.22
N PRO A 90 1.05 17.42 24.76
CA PRO A 90 0.15 18.52 25.17
C PRO A 90 -0.62 19.17 24.00
N TYR A 91 -0.24 18.88 22.76
CA TYR A 91 -0.79 19.49 21.54
C TYR A 91 -1.54 18.48 20.67
N GLU A 92 -1.83 17.27 21.18
CA GLU A 92 -2.49 16.21 20.42
C GLU A 92 -3.79 16.67 19.73
N SER A 93 -4.59 17.48 20.43
CA SER A 93 -5.84 18.05 19.88
C SER A 93 -5.65 18.95 18.64
N LYS A 94 -4.43 19.47 18.43
CA LYS A 94 -4.07 20.31 17.27
C LYS A 94 -3.36 19.52 16.17
N LEU A 95 -3.14 18.21 16.34
CA LEU A 95 -2.43 17.35 15.39
C LEU A 95 -3.36 16.51 14.51
N ASP A 96 -4.67 16.63 14.61
CA ASP A 96 -5.59 15.88 13.74
C ASP A 96 -5.30 16.16 12.25
N SER A 97 -5.20 17.44 11.87
CA SER A 97 -4.85 17.84 10.50
C SER A 97 -3.49 17.30 10.04
N TYR A 98 -2.52 17.21 10.95
CA TYR A 98 -1.19 16.64 10.70
C TYR A 98 -1.30 15.14 10.36
N PHE A 99 -2.00 14.35 11.18
CA PHE A 99 -2.12 12.91 10.96
C PHE A 99 -3.01 12.57 9.77
N GLN A 100 -4.06 13.35 9.50
CA GLN A 100 -4.86 13.23 8.28
C GLN A 100 -4.00 13.47 7.03
N ALA A 101 -3.13 14.49 7.05
CA ALA A 101 -2.19 14.74 5.96
C ALA A 101 -1.19 13.59 5.79
N SER A 102 -0.67 13.02 6.89
CA SER A 102 0.23 11.85 6.86
C SER A 102 -0.44 10.59 6.30
N LYS A 103 -1.71 10.35 6.62
CA LYS A 103 -2.50 9.25 6.02
C LYS A 103 -2.67 9.45 4.50
N ARG A 104 -3.07 10.64 4.07
CA ARG A 104 -3.21 10.97 2.63
C ARG A 104 -1.90 10.85 1.87
N TYR A 105 -0.80 11.35 2.44
CA TYR A 105 0.54 11.20 1.86
C TYR A 105 0.93 9.72 1.70
N SER A 106 0.72 8.93 2.76
CA SER A 106 1.04 7.50 2.73
C SER A 106 0.20 6.77 1.67
N LEU A 107 -1.08 7.10 1.55
CA LEU A 107 -1.95 6.57 0.50
C LEU A 107 -1.43 6.91 -0.89
N ILE A 108 -1.08 8.18 -1.16
CA ILE A 108 -0.59 8.62 -2.48
C ILE A 108 0.71 7.90 -2.84
N ILE A 109 1.71 7.89 -1.94
CA ILE A 109 3.00 7.26 -2.21
C ILE A 109 2.85 5.75 -2.40
N GLN A 110 2.08 5.07 -1.54
CA GLN A 110 1.91 3.63 -1.66
C GLN A 110 1.08 3.24 -2.89
N SER A 111 0.08 4.05 -3.26
CA SER A 111 -0.68 3.85 -4.51
C SER A 111 0.17 4.09 -5.74
N ALA A 112 1.09 5.08 -5.71
CA ALA A 112 2.05 5.31 -6.79
C ALA A 112 3.01 4.12 -6.96
N VAL A 113 3.47 3.51 -5.87
CA VAL A 113 4.27 2.27 -5.92
C VAL A 113 3.45 1.12 -6.50
N MET A 114 2.20 0.94 -6.06
CA MET A 114 1.30 -0.09 -6.61
C MET A 114 1.04 0.12 -8.11
N MET A 115 0.87 1.36 -8.56
CA MET A 115 0.73 1.69 -9.98
C MET A 115 1.97 1.32 -10.77
N LEU A 116 3.17 1.66 -10.27
CA LEU A 116 4.43 1.31 -10.92
C LEU A 116 4.56 -0.21 -11.06
N VAL A 117 4.26 -0.96 -10.00
CA VAL A 117 4.29 -2.43 -10.04
C VAL A 117 3.27 -2.98 -11.04
N LEU A 118 2.06 -2.42 -11.09
CA LEU A 118 1.04 -2.82 -12.06
C LEU A 118 1.48 -2.54 -13.51
N VAL A 119 2.15 -1.42 -13.77
CA VAL A 119 2.72 -1.10 -15.09
C VAL A 119 3.80 -2.11 -15.47
N VAL A 120 4.69 -2.47 -14.55
CA VAL A 120 5.73 -3.49 -14.80
C VAL A 120 5.12 -4.88 -15.04
N LEU A 121 4.03 -5.21 -14.36
CA LEU A 121 3.31 -6.47 -14.54
C LEU A 121 2.28 -6.44 -15.67
N SER A 122 2.10 -5.31 -16.35
CA SER A 122 1.04 -5.14 -17.35
C SER A 122 1.13 -6.09 -18.55
N PRO A 123 2.32 -6.44 -19.10
CA PRO A 123 2.38 -7.40 -20.20
C PRO A 123 1.97 -8.81 -19.73
N PHE A 124 2.37 -9.21 -18.51
CA PHE A 124 1.94 -10.46 -17.89
C PHE A 124 0.43 -10.51 -17.69
N TYR A 125 -0.15 -9.40 -17.22
CA TYR A 125 -1.59 -9.26 -17.03
C TYR A 125 -2.35 -9.44 -18.35
N SER A 126 -1.90 -8.76 -19.40
CA SER A 126 -2.54 -8.80 -20.71
C SER A 126 -2.55 -10.20 -21.34
N GLN A 127 -1.52 -11.02 -21.09
CA GLN A 127 -1.42 -12.36 -21.66
C GLN A 127 -2.27 -13.41 -20.91
N TYR A 128 -2.38 -13.31 -19.59
CA TYR A 128 -2.97 -14.39 -18.77
C TYR A 128 -4.27 -14.05 -18.05
N LEU A 129 -4.59 -12.77 -17.85
CA LEU A 129 -5.61 -12.35 -16.87
C LEU A 129 -6.62 -11.34 -17.41
N ALA A 130 -6.32 -10.68 -18.54
CA ALA A 130 -7.13 -9.58 -19.04
C ALA A 130 -8.57 -9.98 -19.41
N ASP A 131 -8.76 -11.18 -19.93
CA ASP A 131 -10.08 -11.69 -20.34
C ASP A 131 -11.03 -11.89 -19.16
N GLU A 132 -10.48 -12.31 -18.00
CA GLU A 132 -11.26 -12.64 -16.80
C GLU A 132 -11.41 -11.44 -15.86
N ALA A 133 -10.31 -10.72 -15.58
CA ALA A 133 -10.27 -9.69 -14.53
C ALA A 133 -10.67 -8.27 -15.02
N GLY A 134 -10.69 -8.04 -16.34
CA GLY A 134 -11.17 -6.80 -16.96
C GLY A 134 -10.09 -5.74 -17.22
N SER A 135 -10.45 -4.46 -17.14
CA SER A 135 -9.51 -3.39 -17.50
C SER A 135 -8.49 -3.08 -16.39
N LEU A 136 -7.24 -2.81 -16.77
CA LEU A 136 -6.17 -2.43 -15.82
C LEU A 136 -6.54 -1.19 -14.98
N LEU A 137 -7.25 -0.22 -15.55
CA LEU A 137 -7.69 0.98 -14.83
C LEU A 137 -8.72 0.65 -13.75
N LEU A 138 -9.66 -0.26 -14.04
CA LEU A 138 -10.64 -0.73 -13.06
C LEU A 138 -9.96 -1.49 -11.93
N ILE A 139 -9.03 -2.40 -12.25
CA ILE A 139 -8.24 -3.12 -11.25
C ILE A 139 -7.47 -2.14 -10.36
N PHE A 140 -6.79 -1.16 -10.97
CA PHE A 140 -6.06 -0.16 -10.21
C PHE A 140 -6.98 0.63 -9.27
N ALA A 141 -8.16 1.05 -9.74
CA ALA A 141 -9.14 1.74 -8.90
C ALA A 141 -9.58 0.87 -7.71
N ILE A 142 -9.88 -0.41 -7.93
CA ILE A 142 -10.25 -1.36 -6.87
C ILE A 142 -9.10 -1.53 -5.87
N LEU A 143 -7.87 -1.69 -6.37
CA LEU A 143 -6.67 -1.80 -5.54
C LEU A 143 -6.46 -0.56 -4.67
N VAL A 144 -6.72 0.64 -5.19
CA VAL A 144 -6.66 1.89 -4.40
C VAL A 144 -7.74 1.91 -3.32
N VAL A 145 -8.97 1.48 -3.61
CA VAL A 145 -10.04 1.36 -2.60
C VAL A 145 -9.64 0.39 -1.49
N ALA A 146 -9.15 -0.80 -1.85
CA ALA A 146 -8.65 -1.77 -0.88
C ALA A 146 -7.46 -1.22 -0.08
N LYS A 147 -6.63 -0.36 -0.71
CA LYS A 147 -5.50 0.30 -0.04
C LYS A 147 -5.95 1.33 0.99
N ILE A 148 -6.99 2.10 0.70
CA ILE A 148 -7.61 3.04 1.65
C ILE A 148 -8.05 2.29 2.90
N TRP A 149 -8.77 1.17 2.72
CA TRP A 149 -9.24 0.33 3.82
C TRP A 149 -8.07 -0.25 4.63
N ASN A 150 -7.01 -0.74 3.96
CA ASN A 150 -5.85 -1.30 4.64
C ASN A 150 -5.06 -0.24 5.45
N ILE A 151 -4.92 0.97 4.93
CA ILE A 151 -4.28 2.08 5.65
C ILE A 151 -5.11 2.47 6.86
N ALA A 152 -6.43 2.60 6.70
CA ALA A 152 -7.34 2.90 7.81
C ALA A 152 -7.25 1.81 8.89
N SER A 153 -7.33 0.52 8.50
CA SER A 153 -7.17 -0.64 9.39
C SER A 153 -5.85 -0.60 10.14
N SER A 154 -4.74 -0.39 9.43
CA SER A 154 -3.42 -0.33 10.06
C SER A 154 -3.24 0.84 11.02
N TRP A 155 -3.96 1.95 10.80
CA TRP A 155 -3.92 3.11 11.69
C TRP A 155 -4.62 2.82 13.02
N GLU A 156 -5.78 2.17 12.97
CA GLU A 156 -6.50 1.76 14.18
C GLU A 156 -5.82 0.59 14.90
N GLU A 157 -5.16 -0.32 14.16
CA GLU A 157 -4.34 -1.41 14.71
C GLU A 157 -3.22 -0.91 15.65
N GLN A 158 -2.76 0.34 15.50
CA GLN A 158 -1.73 0.93 16.37
C GLN A 158 -2.25 1.27 17.77
N ARG A 159 -3.57 1.33 17.98
CA ARG A 159 -4.17 1.65 19.28
C ARG A 159 -4.24 0.44 20.22
N PHE A 160 -4.07 -0.78 19.71
CA PHE A 160 -4.04 -1.98 20.56
C PHE A 160 -2.77 -1.99 21.40
N GLN A 161 -2.94 -2.13 22.72
CA GLN A 161 -1.83 -2.18 23.68
C GLN A 161 -1.09 -3.53 23.64
N SER A 162 -1.77 -4.61 23.25
CA SER A 162 -1.19 -5.96 23.16
C SER A 162 -0.53 -6.20 21.80
N GLU A 163 0.77 -6.50 21.84
CA GLU A 163 1.56 -6.91 20.66
C GLU A 163 0.99 -8.18 19.98
N SER A 164 0.42 -9.10 20.77
CA SER A 164 -0.18 -10.34 20.27
C SER A 164 -1.44 -10.06 19.45
N GLU A 165 -2.31 -9.18 19.96
CA GLU A 165 -3.54 -8.79 19.25
C GLU A 165 -3.21 -8.03 17.98
N ARG A 166 -2.27 -7.08 18.03
CA ARG A 166 -1.83 -6.33 16.84
C ARG A 166 -1.29 -7.26 15.76
N ARG A 167 -0.48 -8.26 16.14
CA ARG A 167 0.05 -9.26 15.19
C ARG A 167 -1.05 -10.16 14.61
N SER A 168 -2.02 -10.57 15.44
CA SER A 168 -3.16 -11.37 14.97
C SER A 168 -4.00 -10.60 13.95
N HIS A 169 -4.33 -9.33 14.21
CA HIS A 169 -5.05 -8.48 13.26
C HIS A 169 -4.29 -8.26 11.96
N PHE A 170 -2.96 -8.05 12.04
CA PHE A 170 -2.11 -7.94 10.85
C PHE A 170 -2.14 -9.21 9.99
N LEU A 171 -2.05 -10.40 10.61
CA LEU A 171 -2.10 -11.68 9.90
C LEU A 171 -3.47 -11.96 9.29
N LEU A 172 -4.55 -11.68 10.02
CA LEU A 172 -5.92 -11.82 9.52
C LEU A 172 -6.15 -10.92 8.30
N ARG A 173 -5.71 -9.66 8.37
CA ARG A 173 -5.76 -8.73 7.24
C ARG A 173 -4.94 -9.23 6.06
N GLY A 174 -3.77 -9.82 6.32
CA GLY A 174 -2.96 -10.48 5.31
C GLY A 174 -3.69 -11.60 4.58
N LEU A 175 -4.32 -12.51 5.31
CA LEU A 175 -5.11 -13.61 4.75
C LEU A 175 -6.27 -13.10 3.89
N ILE A 176 -6.98 -12.07 4.36
CA ILE A 176 -8.11 -11.50 3.63
C ILE A 176 -7.65 -10.81 2.36
N ASN A 177 -6.53 -10.07 2.41
CA ASN A 177 -5.95 -9.48 1.20
C ASN A 177 -5.54 -10.54 0.18
N ILE A 178 -5.01 -11.70 0.63
CA ILE A 178 -4.68 -12.83 -0.27
C ILE A 178 -5.95 -13.31 -1.00
N ILE A 179 -7.02 -13.58 -0.24
CA ILE A 179 -8.29 -14.07 -0.79
C ILE A 179 -8.94 -13.01 -1.69
N PHE A 180 -8.92 -11.74 -1.26
CA PHE A 180 -9.46 -10.61 -2.03
C PHE A 180 -8.77 -10.46 -3.39
N ILE A 181 -7.44 -10.50 -3.40
CA ILE A 181 -6.67 -10.38 -4.65
C ILE A 181 -6.90 -11.59 -5.54
N TYR A 182 -6.97 -12.80 -4.99
CA TYR A 182 -7.25 -14.00 -5.77
C TYR A 182 -8.57 -13.87 -6.53
N PHE A 183 -9.67 -13.51 -5.85
CA PHE A 183 -10.98 -13.35 -6.51
C PHE A 183 -11.05 -12.13 -7.42
N LEU A 184 -10.31 -11.06 -7.14
CA LEU A 184 -10.21 -9.91 -8.03
C LEU A 184 -9.62 -10.32 -9.39
N PHE A 185 -8.55 -11.12 -9.40
CA PHE A 185 -7.87 -11.54 -10.62
C PHE A 185 -8.49 -12.78 -11.28
N ALA A 186 -9.28 -13.58 -10.55
CA ALA A 186 -10.04 -14.70 -11.12
C ALA A 186 -11.34 -14.25 -11.83
N GLY A 187 -11.71 -12.96 -11.81
CA GLY A 187 -12.94 -12.46 -12.44
C GLY A 187 -14.25 -12.85 -11.72
N GLU A 188 -14.16 -13.51 -10.58
CA GLU A 188 -15.28 -14.08 -9.82
C GLU A 188 -16.00 -13.02 -8.96
N LEU A 189 -16.83 -12.19 -9.60
CA LEU A 189 -17.44 -10.98 -9.01
C LEU A 189 -18.22 -11.25 -7.71
N VAL A 190 -18.95 -12.35 -7.62
CA VAL A 190 -19.77 -12.67 -6.43
C VAL A 190 -18.89 -12.90 -5.21
N TYR A 191 -17.86 -13.73 -5.34
CA TYR A 191 -16.93 -14.03 -4.25
C TYR A 191 -16.10 -12.79 -3.88
N PHE A 192 -15.71 -12.00 -4.87
CA PHE A 192 -15.06 -10.71 -4.65
C PHE A 192 -15.92 -9.77 -3.77
N LEU A 193 -17.21 -9.62 -4.08
CA LEU A 193 -18.13 -8.78 -3.30
C LEU A 193 -18.35 -9.30 -1.87
N VAL A 194 -18.41 -10.63 -1.69
CA VAL A 194 -18.51 -11.24 -0.36
C VAL A 194 -17.27 -10.90 0.49
N VAL A 195 -16.06 -11.04 -0.08
CA VAL A 195 -14.81 -10.70 0.63
C VAL A 195 -14.72 -9.21 0.93
N PHE A 196 -15.17 -8.37 0.00
CA PHE A 196 -15.26 -6.93 0.23
C PHE A 196 -16.21 -6.59 1.39
N GLY A 197 -17.34 -7.30 1.50
CA GLY A 197 -18.24 -7.22 2.64
C GLY A 197 -17.57 -7.62 3.96
N ILE A 198 -16.78 -8.70 3.95
CA ILE A 198 -15.99 -9.15 5.12
C ILE A 198 -14.96 -8.09 5.55
N MET A 199 -14.31 -7.41 4.60
CA MET A 199 -13.40 -6.31 4.92
C MET A 199 -14.13 -5.18 5.65
N ILE A 200 -15.31 -4.79 5.17
CA ILE A 200 -16.12 -3.74 5.83
C ILE A 200 -16.53 -4.18 7.24
N THR A 201 -17.03 -5.40 7.42
CA THR A 201 -17.48 -5.87 8.74
C THR A 201 -16.34 -5.92 9.74
N LEU A 202 -15.15 -6.39 9.34
CA LEU A 202 -13.98 -6.40 10.21
C LEU A 202 -13.55 -5.01 10.64
N TRP A 203 -13.60 -4.04 9.74
CA TRP A 203 -13.33 -2.64 10.06
C TRP A 203 -14.30 -2.10 11.11
N LEU A 204 -15.60 -2.35 10.95
CA LEU A 204 -16.61 -1.96 11.94
C LEU A 204 -16.40 -2.64 13.30
N VAL A 205 -16.03 -3.92 13.31
CA VAL A 205 -15.74 -4.66 14.56
C VAL A 205 -14.54 -4.05 15.28
N VAL A 206 -13.45 -3.74 14.56
CA VAL A 206 -12.27 -3.10 15.15
C VAL A 206 -12.62 -1.75 15.77
N LEU A 207 -13.36 -0.91 15.05
CA LEU A 207 -13.82 0.40 15.57
C LEU A 207 -14.70 0.24 16.82
N SER A 208 -15.60 -0.73 16.83
CA SER A 208 -16.48 -0.97 17.99
C SER A 208 -15.71 -1.42 19.23
N LYS A 209 -14.66 -2.24 19.07
CA LYS A 209 -13.80 -2.67 20.19
C LYS A 209 -13.01 -1.50 20.75
N ILE A 210 -12.44 -0.66 19.88
CA ILE A 210 -11.69 0.54 20.28
C ILE A 210 -12.60 1.52 21.01
N SER A 211 -13.82 1.75 20.52
CA SER A 211 -14.78 2.64 21.19
C SER A 211 -15.14 2.19 22.60
N LYS A 212 -15.27 0.88 22.83
CA LYS A 212 -15.56 0.34 24.18
C LYS A 212 -14.37 0.52 25.12
N ALA A 213 -13.16 0.24 24.65
CA ALA A 213 -11.94 0.39 25.42
C ALA A 213 -11.59 1.85 25.80
N VAL A 214 -12.20 2.85 25.17
CA VAL A 214 -12.03 4.28 25.51
C VAL A 214 -13.04 4.74 26.58
N LEU A 215 -14.13 3.99 26.77
CA LEU A 215 -15.20 4.33 27.72
C LEU A 215 -15.04 3.65 29.08
N ASP A 216 -14.22 2.60 29.16
CA ASP A 216 -13.81 1.90 30.39
C ASP A 216 -12.50 2.49 30.96
#